data_AF-A0A7C6FUG0-F1
#
_entry.id   AF-A0A7C6FUG0-F1
#
_cell.length_a   1.000
_cell.length_b   1.000
_cell.length_c   1.000
_cell.angle_alpha   90.00
_cell.angle_beta   90.00
_cell.angle_gamma   90.00
#
_symmetry.space_group_name_H-M   'P 1'
#
loop_
_entity.id
_entity.type
_entity.pdbx_description
1 polymer ?
#
loop_
_entity_poly.entity_id
_entity_poly.type
_entity_poly.pdbx_seq_one_letter_code
_entity_poly.pdbx_strand_id
1 'polypeptide(L)'
;MNKEMESKIRETLENVKPWQRVPTSLEGVFLIKAPTRGDQDSIMVEINPLDEFGRPIKRRGIFLQHKIQLERFLDVMQESRLMEFLDTIDSMAGSNGENVGMLKI
;
A
#
# COMPACT_ATOMS: atom_id res chain seq x y z
N MET A 1 22.03 -1.04 -12.97
CA MET A 1 21.54 -1.14 -11.57
C MET A 1 22.10 0.04 -10.80
N ASN A 2 21.26 0.88 -10.19
CA ASN A 2 21.71 2.06 -9.46
C ASN A 2 22.24 1.64 -8.08
N LYS A 3 23.55 1.39 -7.97
CA LYS A 3 24.20 0.91 -6.74
C LYS A 3 24.06 1.89 -5.56
N GLU A 4 23.97 3.18 -5.85
CA GLU A 4 23.77 4.21 -4.82
C GLU A 4 22.39 4.09 -4.18
N MET A 5 21.35 3.87 -4.98
CA MET A 5 19.98 3.66 -4.50
C MET A 5 19.89 2.39 -3.63
N GLU A 6 20.53 1.31 -4.05
CA GLU A 6 20.55 0.07 -3.26
C GLU A 6 21.19 0.29 -1.88
N SER A 7 22.34 0.96 -1.83
CA SER A 7 23.04 1.25 -0.57
C SER A 7 22.17 2.09 0.37
N LYS A 8 21.53 3.15 -0.16
CA LYS A 8 20.64 4.01 0.63
C LYS A 8 19.46 3.25 1.20
N ILE A 9 18.87 2.33 0.42
CA ILE A 9 17.75 1.50 0.89
C ILE A 9 18.22 0.57 2.04
N ARG A 10 19.39 -0.07 1.90
CA ARG A 10 19.93 -0.97 2.93
C ARG A 10 20.23 -0.23 4.23
N GLU A 11 20.91 0.92 4.13
CA GLU A 11 21.22 1.79 5.27
C GLU A 11 19.94 2.25 5.98
N THR A 12 18.94 2.70 5.22
CA THR A 12 17.65 3.13 5.75
C THR A 12 16.93 2.04 6.54
N LEU A 13 17.10 0.77 6.15
CA LEU A 13 16.38 -0.38 6.73
C LEU A 13 17.18 -1.13 7.80
N GLU A 14 18.43 -0.76 8.07
CA GLU A 14 19.32 -1.47 8.98
C GLU A 14 18.68 -1.66 10.37
N ASN A 15 18.17 -0.56 10.96
CA ASN A 15 17.59 -0.52 12.30
C ASN A 15 16.05 -0.54 12.33
N VAL A 16 15.41 -0.80 11.19
CA VAL A 16 13.95 -0.81 11.07
C VAL A 16 13.41 -2.16 11.54
N LYS A 17 12.36 -2.13 12.37
CA LYS A 17 11.70 -3.35 12.84
C LYS A 17 10.99 -4.06 11.68
N PRO A 18 10.90 -5.40 11.69
CA PRO A 18 10.08 -6.11 10.73
C PRO A 18 8.65 -5.55 10.68
N TRP A 19 8.11 -5.41 9.46
CA TRP A 19 6.80 -4.84 9.14
C TRP A 19 6.60 -3.35 9.48
N GLN A 20 7.65 -2.63 9.90
CA GLN A 20 7.57 -1.20 10.09
C GLN A 20 7.63 -0.46 8.75
N ARG A 21 6.76 0.55 8.59
CA ARG A 21 6.74 1.47 7.44
C ARG A 21 7.86 2.48 7.56
N VAL A 22 8.58 2.69 6.47
CA VAL A 22 9.47 3.82 6.29
C VAL A 22 8.93 4.67 5.12
N PRO A 23 8.56 5.94 5.35
CA PRO A 23 8.06 6.80 4.28
C PRO A 23 9.15 7.10 3.26
N THR A 24 8.76 7.26 2.00
CA THR A 24 9.64 7.73 0.93
C THR A 24 9.30 9.16 0.54
N SER A 25 10.07 9.76 -0.37
CA SER A 25 9.73 11.07 -0.96
C SER A 25 8.52 11.01 -1.91
N LEU A 26 8.02 9.81 -2.23
CA LEU A 26 6.81 9.61 -3.01
C LEU A 26 5.65 9.36 -2.05
N GLU A 27 4.66 10.25 -2.06
CA GLU A 27 3.49 10.16 -1.20
C GLU A 27 2.72 8.85 -1.42
N GLY A 28 2.28 8.24 -0.33
CA GLY A 28 1.59 6.94 -0.35
C GLY A 28 2.49 5.75 -0.68
N VAL A 29 3.82 5.93 -0.76
CA VAL A 29 4.78 4.85 -1.00
C VAL A 29 5.73 4.70 0.17
N PHE A 30 5.79 3.48 0.69
CA PHE A 30 6.55 3.13 1.88
C PHE A 30 7.49 1.96 1.61
N LEU A 31 8.70 2.00 2.17
CA LEU A 31 9.56 0.82 2.28
C LEU A 31 9.15 0.00 3.50
N ILE A 32 9.23 -1.32 3.36
CA ILE A 32 8.88 -2.29 4.39
C ILE A 32 10.00 -3.33 4.48
N LYS A 33 10.51 -3.54 5.68
CA LYS A 33 11.39 -4.68 5.98
C LYS A 33 10.50 -5.87 6.34
N ALA A 34 10.35 -6.84 5.45
CA ALA A 34 9.67 -8.09 5.79
C ALA A 34 10.62 -8.98 6.64
N PRO A 35 10.09 -9.86 7.49
CA PRO A 35 10.90 -10.78 8.28
C PRO A 35 11.70 -11.68 7.36
N THR A 36 13.00 -11.80 7.63
CA THR A 36 13.91 -12.64 6.85
C THR A 36 13.55 -14.11 7.00
N ARG A 37 13.58 -14.84 5.87
CA ARG A 37 13.65 -16.31 5.86
C ARG A 37 15.02 -16.69 5.29
N GLY A 38 15.94 -17.11 6.16
CA GLY A 38 17.34 -17.35 5.78
C GLY A 38 18.11 -16.04 5.56
N ASP A 39 19.08 -16.06 4.64
CA ASP A 39 20.09 -14.99 4.48
C ASP A 39 19.65 -13.83 3.56
N GLN A 40 18.38 -13.77 3.15
CA GLN A 40 17.91 -12.70 2.26
C GLN A 40 16.99 -11.72 2.97
N ASP A 41 17.43 -10.45 3.02
CA ASP A 41 16.58 -9.32 3.37
C ASP A 41 15.39 -9.26 2.40
N SER A 42 14.20 -9.48 2.92
CA SER A 42 12.97 -9.37 2.13
C SER A 42 12.46 -7.94 2.25
N ILE A 43 12.91 -7.08 1.34
CA ILE A 43 12.45 -5.69 1.23
C ILE A 43 11.19 -5.67 0.36
N MET A 44 10.17 -4.92 0.79
CA MET A 44 8.94 -4.71 0.03
C MET A 44 8.64 -3.22 -0.07
N VAL A 45 7.83 -2.86 -1.05
CA VAL A 45 7.21 -1.56 -1.18
C VAL A 45 5.73 -1.71 -0.85
N GLU A 46 5.19 -0.87 0.04
CA GLU A 46 3.75 -0.72 0.20
C GLU A 46 3.28 0.51 -0.59
N ILE A 47 2.29 0.33 -1.46
CA ILE A 47 1.53 1.42 -2.08
C ILE A 47 0.20 1.54 -1.34
N ASN A 48 -0.03 2.69 -0.74
CA ASN A 48 -1.24 3.03 -0.01
C ASN A 48 -1.50 4.53 -0.15
N PRO A 49 -2.39 4.94 -1.06
CA PRO A 49 -2.71 6.36 -1.28
C PRO A 49 -3.05 7.05 0.03
N LEU A 50 -2.83 8.37 0.07
CA LEU A 50 -3.15 9.17 1.25
C LEU A 50 -4.52 9.82 1.08
N ASP A 51 -5.24 9.99 2.19
CA ASP A 51 -6.43 10.82 2.28
C ASP A 51 -6.07 12.32 2.26
N GLU A 52 -7.07 13.18 2.30
CA GLU A 52 -6.90 14.64 2.33
C GLU A 52 -6.12 15.16 3.55
N PHE A 53 -5.92 14.33 4.58
CA PHE A 53 -5.16 14.64 5.79
C PHE A 53 -3.76 14.01 5.78
N GLY A 54 -3.32 13.44 4.65
CA GLY A 54 -2.01 12.80 4.51
C GLY A 54 -1.92 11.42 5.19
N ARG A 55 -3.05 10.78 5.52
CA ARG A 55 -3.10 9.47 6.19
C ARG A 55 -3.40 8.36 5.17
N PRO A 56 -2.76 7.18 5.26
CA PRO A 56 -3.04 6.10 4.33
C PRO A 56 -4.53 5.68 4.34
N ILE A 57 -5.15 5.57 3.16
CA ILE A 57 -6.59 5.28 3.00
C ILE A 57 -6.99 3.89 3.49
N LYS A 58 -6.03 2.97 3.61
CA LYS A 58 -6.24 1.62 4.15
C LYS A 58 -5.31 1.36 5.33
N ARG A 59 -5.75 0.50 6.26
CA ARG A 59 -4.88 -0.05 7.31
C ARG A 59 -3.65 -0.76 6.72
N ARG A 60 -3.82 -1.42 5.57
CA ARG A 60 -2.77 -2.08 4.78
C ARG A 60 -3.03 -1.81 3.30
N GLY A 61 -2.01 -1.30 2.61
CA GLY A 61 -2.01 -1.13 1.16
C GLY A 61 -1.55 -2.38 0.44
N ILE A 62 -1.08 -2.19 -0.79
CA ILE A 62 -0.60 -3.25 -1.67
C ILE A 62 0.89 -3.39 -1.46
N PHE A 63 1.31 -4.57 -1.00
CA PHE A 63 2.73 -4.90 -0.81
C PHE A 63 3.30 -5.54 -2.08
N LEU A 64 4.43 -5.04 -2.53
CA LEU A 64 5.07 -5.40 -3.79
C LEU A 64 6.56 -5.67 -3.55
N GLN A 65 7.05 -6.79 -4.07
CA GLN A 65 8.47 -7.14 -4.11
C GLN A 65 9.07 -6.96 -5.51
N HIS A 66 8.23 -7.04 -6.55
CA HIS A 66 8.68 -7.03 -7.92
C HIS A 66 7.83 -6.08 -8.77
N LYS A 67 8.49 -5.41 -9.72
CA LYS A 67 7.82 -4.51 -10.68
C LYS A 67 6.67 -5.21 -11.43
N ILE A 68 6.85 -6.48 -11.81
CA ILE A 68 5.81 -7.26 -12.50
C ILE A 68 4.52 -7.40 -11.67
N GLN A 69 4.61 -7.41 -10.34
CA GLN A 69 3.40 -7.45 -9.51
C GLN A 69 2.61 -6.15 -9.69
N LEU A 70 3.28 -5.00 -9.70
CA LEU A 70 2.63 -3.70 -9.96
C LEU A 70 1.96 -3.69 -11.33
N GLU A 71 2.68 -4.14 -12.37
CA GLU A 71 2.16 -4.19 -13.74
C GLU A 71 0.86 -5.03 -13.79
N ARG A 72 0.83 -6.20 -13.13
CA ARG A 72 -0.37 -7.04 -13.06
C ARG A 72 -1.51 -6.43 -12.24
N PHE A 73 -1.21 -5.72 -11.15
CA PHE A 73 -2.24 -4.99 -10.42
C PHE A 73 -2.85 -3.88 -11.27
N LEU A 74 -2.01 -3.13 -12.00
CA LEU A 74 -2.47 -2.06 -12.88
C LEU A 74 -3.34 -2.61 -14.02
N ASP A 75 -3.00 -3.76 -14.62
CA ASP A 75 -3.82 -4.43 -15.63
C ASP A 75 -5.26 -4.66 -15.11
N VAL A 76 -5.40 -5.18 -13.89
CA VAL A 76 -6.72 -5.48 -13.29
C VAL A 76 -7.44 -4.21 -12.84
N MET A 77 -6.71 -3.24 -12.30
CA MET A 77 -7.28 -1.97 -11.81
C MET A 77 -7.84 -1.08 -12.92
N GLN A 78 -7.34 -1.24 -14.15
CA GLN A 78 -7.81 -0.50 -15.32
C GLN A 78 -8.99 -1.18 -16.03
N GLU A 79 -9.41 -2.36 -15.57
CA GLU A 79 -10.54 -3.09 -16.17
C GLU A 79 -11.86 -2.38 -15.86
N SER A 80 -12.61 -1.99 -16.90
CA SER A 80 -13.87 -1.24 -16.73
C SER A 80 -14.90 -2.00 -15.89
N ARG A 81 -14.96 -3.32 -16.02
CA ARG A 81 -15.87 -4.17 -15.23
C ARG A 81 -15.58 -4.13 -13.73
N LEU A 82 -14.33 -3.89 -13.33
CA LEU A 82 -13.99 -3.71 -11.92
C LEU A 82 -14.58 -2.39 -11.39
N MET A 83 -14.52 -1.31 -12.18
CA MET A 83 -15.10 -0.03 -11.82
C MET A 83 -16.62 -0.12 -11.68
N GLU A 84 -17.30 -0.73 -12.65
CA GLU A 84 -18.76 -0.97 -12.59
C GLU A 84 -19.16 -1.77 -11.34
N PHE A 85 -18.35 -2.76 -10.95
CA PHE A 85 -18.58 -3.55 -9.75
C PHE A 85 -18.44 -2.71 -8.47
N LEU A 86 -17.43 -1.85 -8.39
CA LEU A 86 -17.23 -0.94 -7.25
C LEU A 86 -18.35 0.11 -7.17
N ASP A 87 -18.75 0.71 -8.29
CA ASP A 87 -19.88 1.65 -8.35
C ASP A 87 -21.19 1.01 -7.84
N THR A 88 -21.40 -0.27 -8.19
CA THR A 88 -22.55 -1.04 -7.69
C THR A 88 -22.48 -1.24 -6.18
N ILE A 89 -21.30 -1.59 -5.64
CA ILE A 89 -21.09 -1.74 -4.19
C ILE A 89 -21.35 -0.42 -3.47
N ASP A 90 -20.81 0.69 -3.99
CA ASP A 90 -20.99 2.02 -3.39
C ASP A 90 -22.46 2.43 -3.37
N SER A 91 -23.19 2.13 -4.45
CA SER A 91 -24.64 2.36 -4.53
C SER A 91 -25.43 1.52 -3.51
N MET A 92 -24.99 0.28 -3.25
CA MET A 92 -25.60 -0.62 -2.26
C MET A 92 -25.30 -0.20 -0.81
N ALA A 93 -24.11 0.36 -0.56
CA ALA A 93 -23.73 0.85 0.76
C ALA A 93 -24.57 2.06 1.22
N GLY A 94 -25.35 2.63 0.29
CA GLY A 94 -26.10 3.86 0.49
C GLY A 94 -25.16 5.04 0.46
N SER A 95 -25.48 6.05 -0.33
CA SER A 95 -24.85 7.37 -0.27
C SER A 95 -24.98 7.96 1.15
N ASN A 96 -24.02 7.63 2.03
CA ASN A 96 -23.90 8.18 3.38
C ASN A 96 -22.52 8.82 3.54
N GLY A 97 -22.33 9.94 2.83
CA GLY A 97 -21.79 11.09 3.53
C GLY A 97 -22.77 11.39 4.66
N GLU A 98 -22.31 11.24 5.91
CA GLU A 98 -23.04 11.59 7.14
C GLU A 98 -24.27 10.75 7.51
N ASN A 99 -24.05 9.67 8.27
CA ASN A 99 -24.60 9.47 9.61
C ASN A 99 -24.20 8.09 10.10
N VAL A 100 -23.14 8.01 10.91
CA VAL A 100 -22.81 6.81 11.69
C VAL A 100 -23.87 6.68 12.77
N GLY A 101 -24.99 6.04 12.43
CA GLY A 101 -26.00 5.61 13.38
C GLY A 101 -25.36 4.66 14.37
N MET A 102 -25.18 5.15 15.60
CA MET A 102 -24.74 4.39 16.77
C MET A 102 -25.65 3.16 16.96
N LEU A 103 -25.10 1.98 16.74
CA LEU A 103 -25.77 0.73 17.09
C LEU A 103 -25.51 0.49 18.59
N LYS A 104 -26.54 0.73 19.41
CA LYS A 104 -26.50 0.37 20.83
C LYS A 104 -26.57 -1.15 20.96
N ILE A 105 -25.60 -1.71 21.67
CA ILE A 105 -25.69 -3.00 22.35
C ILE A 105 -25.82 -2.69 23.85
#